data_AF-A0ABD0QAH7-F1
#
_entry.id   AF-A0ABD0QAH7-F1
#
_cell.length_a   1.000
_cell.length_b   1.000
_cell.length_c   1.000
_cell.angle_alpha   90.00
_cell.angle_beta   90.00
_cell.angle_gamma   90.00
#
_symmetry.space_group_name_H-M   'P 1'
#
loop_
_entity.id
_entity.type
_entity.pdbx_description
1 polymer ?
#
loop_
_entity_poly.entity_id
_entity_poly.type
_entity_poly.pdbx_seq_one_letter_code
_entity_poly.pdbx_strand_id
1 'polypeptide(L)'
;GRLKYLHKQGRTTEGKASGLSQLALFAIATPVQPPAILEIRTKTLFFQSKHKLDFTPVGMDTRGKVVLGYTEQELCMRGSGYQFIHAADMMYCADKHLS
;
A
#
# COMPACT_ATOMS: atom_id res chain seq x y z
N GLY A 1 -4.21 11.94 -5.33
CA GLY A 1 -5.14 12.14 -6.47
C GLY A 1 -5.08 13.58 -6.93
N ARG A 2 -5.30 13.88 -8.22
CA ARG A 2 -5.37 15.26 -8.73
C ARG A 2 -6.83 15.69 -8.79
N LEU A 3 -7.16 16.80 -8.13
CA LEU A 3 -8.48 17.41 -8.20
C LEU A 3 -8.68 18.01 -9.60
N LYS A 4 -9.87 17.82 -10.19
CA LYS A 4 -10.27 18.46 -11.44
C LYS A 4 -11.58 19.19 -11.25
N TYR A 5 -11.64 20.42 -11.73
CA TYR A 5 -12.87 21.21 -11.75
C TYR A 5 -13.77 20.71 -12.89
N LEU A 6 -15.04 20.48 -12.58
CA LEU A 6 -16.06 20.23 -13.59
C LEU A 6 -16.52 21.58 -14.17
N HIS A 7 -16.21 21.84 -15.44
CA HIS A 7 -16.78 22.98 -16.14
C HIS A 7 -18.22 22.65 -16.54
N LYS A 8 -19.18 23.37 -15.96
CA LYS A 8 -20.62 23.16 -16.16
C LYS A 8 -20.97 23.53 -17.60
N GLN A 9 -21.41 22.58 -18.43
CA GLN A 9 -21.97 22.88 -19.75
C GLN A 9 -23.28 23.68 -19.55
N GLY A 10 -23.34 24.86 -20.14
CA GLY A 10 -24.30 25.91 -19.79
C GLY A 10 -25.77 25.52 -19.95
N ARG A 11 -26.59 26.09 -19.05
CA ARG A 11 -27.88 26.65 -19.42
C ARG A 11 -27.99 28.04 -18.81
N THR A 12 -27.90 29.02 -19.68
CA THR A 12 -28.35 30.40 -19.48
C THR A 12 -29.83 30.39 -19.10
N THR A 13 -30.16 30.90 -17.92
CA THR A 13 -31.41 31.61 -17.67
C THR A 13 -31.14 32.61 -16.55
N GLU A 14 -31.61 33.81 -16.78
CA GLU A 14 -31.28 35.05 -16.09
C GLU A 14 -31.55 35.01 -14.58
N GLY A 15 -30.71 35.72 -13.83
CA GLY A 15 -31.06 36.21 -12.50
C GLY A 15 -30.77 35.27 -11.32
N LYS A 16 -29.73 35.65 -10.56
CA LYS A 16 -29.41 35.29 -9.17
C LYS A 16 -28.68 33.96 -8.93
N ALA A 17 -27.58 34.12 -8.19
CA ALA A 17 -26.60 33.14 -7.74
C ALA A 17 -25.78 32.49 -8.85
N SER A 18 -24.61 33.10 -9.13
CA SER A 18 -23.46 32.42 -9.71
C SER A 18 -23.09 31.24 -8.81
N GLY A 19 -23.79 30.11 -9.00
CA GLY A 19 -23.70 28.93 -8.16
C GLY A 19 -22.26 28.41 -8.13
N LEU A 20 -21.73 28.24 -6.92
CA LEU A 20 -20.42 27.66 -6.66
C LEU A 20 -20.21 26.45 -7.59
N SER A 21 -19.10 26.44 -8.34
CA SER A 21 -18.73 25.30 -9.17
C SER A 21 -18.75 24.04 -8.30
N GLN A 22 -19.64 23.10 -8.61
CA GLN A 22 -19.84 21.90 -7.81
C GLN A 22 -18.59 21.01 -7.93
N LEU A 23 -17.82 20.93 -6.85
CA LEU A 23 -16.63 20.09 -6.77
C LEU A 23 -17.05 18.61 -6.74
N ALA A 24 -16.35 17.76 -7.48
CA ALA A 24 -16.55 16.31 -7.46
C ALA A 24 -15.22 15.58 -7.25
N LEU A 25 -15.24 14.55 -6.41
CA LEU A 25 -14.11 13.65 -6.20
C LEU A 25 -14.31 12.38 -7.03
N PHE A 26 -13.34 12.09 -7.88
CA PHE A 26 -13.23 10.80 -8.56
C PHE A 26 -12.10 10.01 -7.90
N ALA A 27 -12.41 8.82 -7.41
CA ALA A 27 -11.46 7.93 -6.76
C ALA A 27 -11.65 6.49 -7.24
N ILE A 28 -10.56 5.74 -7.28
CA ILE A 28 -10.58 4.29 -7.48
C ILE A 28 -10.43 3.66 -6.10
N ALA A 29 -11.45 2.91 -5.66
CA ALA A 29 -11.34 2.06 -4.48
C ALA A 29 -10.75 0.71 -4.91
N THR A 30 -9.63 0.33 -4.31
CA THR A 30 -9.03 -0.99 -4.50
C THR A 30 -9.09 -1.72 -3.15
N PRO A 31 -9.54 -2.99 -3.10
CA PRO A 31 -9.50 -3.75 -1.85
C PRO A 31 -8.04 -3.95 -1.41
N VAL A 32 -7.78 -3.79 -0.12
CA VAL A 32 -6.42 -3.92 0.46
C VAL A 32 -5.89 -5.34 0.29
N GLN A 33 -6.75 -6.35 0.43
CA GLN A 33 -6.43 -7.73 0.07
C GLN A 33 -6.93 -8.06 -1.34
N PRO A 34 -6.06 -8.56 -2.23
CA PRO A 34 -6.50 -9.05 -3.53
C PRO A 34 -7.49 -10.23 -3.36
N PRO A 35 -8.55 -10.32 -4.17
CA PRO A 35 -9.46 -11.48 -4.13
C PRO A 35 -8.72 -12.76 -4.53
N ALA A 36 -9.02 -13.87 -3.83
CA ALA A 36 -8.30 -15.15 -3.88
C ALA A 36 -8.07 -15.74 -5.29
N ILE A 37 -8.89 -15.38 -6.28
CA ILE A 37 -8.76 -15.86 -7.65
C ILE A 37 -7.53 -15.29 -8.38
N LEU A 38 -7.08 -14.08 -8.01
CA LEU A 38 -5.83 -13.48 -8.49
C LEU A 38 -4.61 -13.98 -7.70
N GLU A 39 -4.81 -14.46 -6.46
CA GLU A 39 -3.73 -15.09 -5.67
C GLU A 39 -3.24 -16.38 -6.32
N ILE A 40 -4.10 -17.14 -6.99
CA ILE A 40 -3.73 -18.42 -7.64
C ILE A 40 -2.62 -18.20 -8.68
N ARG A 41 -2.59 -17.07 -9.39
CA ARG A 41 -1.55 -16.76 -10.39
C ARG A 41 -0.28 -16.12 -9.81
N THR A 42 -0.36 -15.55 -8.61
CA THR A 42 0.73 -14.80 -7.98
C THR A 42 1.35 -15.50 -6.76
N LYS A 43 0.82 -16.66 -6.36
CA LYS A 43 1.39 -17.53 -5.31
C LYS A 43 2.84 -17.98 -5.57
N THR A 44 3.37 -17.80 -6.78
CA THR A 44 4.78 -18.04 -7.13
C THR A 44 5.66 -16.79 -7.04
N LEU A 45 5.06 -15.60 -6.86
CA LEU A 45 5.77 -14.32 -6.78
C LEU A 45 5.94 -13.83 -5.34
N PHE A 46 4.98 -14.10 -4.44
CA PHE A 46 5.00 -13.57 -3.07
C PHE A 46 5.52 -14.56 -2.02
N PHE A 47 6.42 -14.14 -1.15
CA PHE A 47 6.71 -14.87 0.09
C PHE A 47 5.97 -14.20 1.26
N GLN A 48 5.80 -14.94 2.35
CA GLN A 48 5.20 -14.43 3.58
C GLN A 48 6.21 -14.41 4.72
N SER A 49 6.22 -13.31 5.47
CA SER A 49 6.94 -13.19 6.74
C SER A 49 5.98 -12.76 7.84
N LYS A 50 6.30 -13.14 9.08
CA LYS A 50 5.55 -12.78 10.28
C LYS A 50 6.39 -11.87 11.13
N HIS A 51 5.80 -10.79 11.63
CA HIS A 51 6.48 -9.77 12.43
C HIS A 51 5.68 -9.44 13.69
N LYS A 52 6.37 -8.97 14.73
CA LYS A 52 5.77 -8.25 15.86
C LYS A 52 5.32 -6.86 15.40
N LEU A 53 4.53 -6.17 16.24
CA LEU A 53 4.11 -4.78 16.00
C LEU A 53 5.26 -3.77 15.99
N ASP A 54 6.46 -4.14 16.42
CA ASP A 54 7.69 -3.34 16.34
C ASP A 54 8.55 -3.67 15.09
N PHE A 55 7.97 -4.42 14.15
CA PHE A 55 8.59 -4.90 12.91
C PHE A 55 9.65 -5.99 13.09
N THR A 56 9.87 -6.50 14.31
CA THR A 56 10.79 -7.63 14.54
C THR A 56 10.25 -8.89 13.86
N PRO A 57 10.98 -9.52 12.93
CA PRO A 57 10.58 -10.77 12.30
C PRO A 57 10.57 -11.91 13.32
N VAL A 58 9.56 -12.76 13.23
CA VAL A 58 9.37 -13.94 14.09
C VAL A 58 9.14 -15.22 13.29
N GLY A 59 9.09 -15.14 11.96
CA GLY A 59 9.05 -16.30 11.10
C GLY A 59 8.85 -15.95 9.62
N MET A 60 8.97 -16.96 8.77
CA MET A 60 8.85 -16.81 7.31
C MET A 60 8.47 -18.13 6.65
N ASP A 61 7.75 -18.08 5.52
CA ASP A 61 7.49 -19.28 4.73
C ASP A 61 8.75 -19.82 4.02
N THR A 62 8.64 -21.01 3.45
CA THR A 62 9.77 -21.69 2.77
C THR A 62 10.27 -20.94 1.54
N ARG A 63 9.41 -20.15 0.88
CA ARG A 63 9.77 -19.38 -0.31
C ARG A 63 10.60 -18.16 0.06
N GLY A 64 10.39 -17.58 1.23
CA GLY A 64 11.14 -16.42 1.66
C GLY A 64 12.65 -16.67 1.72
N LYS A 65 13.09 -17.91 2.00
CA LYS A 65 14.52 -18.27 1.91
C LYS A 65 15.08 -18.12 0.49
N VAL A 66 14.30 -18.53 -0.51
CA VAL A 66 14.67 -18.43 -1.92
C VAL A 66 14.70 -16.97 -2.37
N VAL A 67 13.76 -16.15 -1.89
CA VAL A 67 13.62 -14.74 -2.32
C VAL A 67 14.61 -13.83 -1.60
N LEU A 68 14.77 -13.97 -0.28
CA LEU A 68 15.59 -13.08 0.55
C LEU A 68 17.04 -13.56 0.70
N GLY A 69 17.31 -14.85 0.47
CA GLY A 69 18.63 -15.45 0.70
C GLY A 69 18.96 -15.73 2.17
N TYR A 70 18.04 -15.49 3.10
CA TYR A 70 18.20 -15.79 4.52
C TYR A 70 17.38 -17.00 4.93
N THR A 71 17.94 -17.84 5.79
CA THR A 71 17.13 -18.78 6.58
C THR A 71 16.21 -18.01 7.53
N GLU A 72 15.10 -18.65 7.93
CA GLU A 72 14.20 -18.07 8.95
C GLU A 72 14.95 -17.71 10.24
N GLN A 73 15.89 -18.55 10.66
CA GLN A 73 16.66 -18.32 11.87
C GLN A 73 17.58 -17.09 11.74
N GLU A 74 18.26 -16.92 10.61
CA GLU A 74 19.06 -15.72 10.35
C GLU A 74 18.20 -14.46 10.31
N LEU A 75 17.01 -14.52 9.70
CA LEU A 75 16.07 -13.41 9.65
C LEU A 75 15.66 -12.98 11.06
N CYS A 76 15.23 -13.93 11.89
CA CYS A 76 14.74 -13.69 13.25
C CYS A 76 15.83 -13.24 14.23
N MET A 77 17.11 -13.58 14.00
CA MET A 77 18.22 -13.20 14.88
C MET A 77 18.70 -11.76 14.69
N ARG A 78 18.41 -11.11 13.56
CA ARG A 78 18.94 -9.76 13.28
C ARG A 78 18.27 -8.66 14.10
N GLY A 79 17.19 -8.93 14.84
CA GLY A 79 16.48 -7.89 15.59
C GLY A 79 15.42 -7.22 14.72
N SER A 80 15.37 -5.88 14.66
CA SER A 80 14.29 -5.20 13.93
C SER A 80 14.32 -5.43 12.41
N GLY A 81 13.14 -5.62 11.81
CA GLY A 81 12.97 -5.77 10.36
C GLY A 81 13.48 -4.56 9.54
N TYR A 82 13.60 -3.39 10.16
CA TYR A 82 14.14 -2.19 9.49
C TYR A 82 15.60 -2.34 9.04
N GLN A 83 16.34 -3.31 9.60
CA GLN A 83 17.71 -3.58 9.18
C GLN A 83 17.81 -4.19 7.78
N PHE A 84 16.71 -4.73 7.26
CA PHE A 84 16.63 -5.27 5.91
C PHE A 84 16.10 -4.24 4.90
N ILE A 85 15.70 -3.06 5.35
CA ILE A 85 15.17 -2.00 4.50
C ILE A 85 16.32 -1.09 4.08
N HIS A 86 16.38 -0.77 2.78
CA HIS A 86 17.36 0.16 2.27
C HIS A 86 17.17 1.55 2.92
N ALA A 87 18.27 2.23 3.26
CA ALA A 87 18.22 3.45 4.07
C ALA A 87 17.35 4.56 3.45
N ALA A 88 17.33 4.65 2.12
CA ALA A 88 16.49 5.62 1.39
C ALA A 88 14.98 5.40 1.59
N ASP A 89 14.56 4.17 1.93
CA ASP A 89 13.15 3.80 2.06
C ASP A 89 12.68 3.76 3.52
N MET A 90 13.61 3.89 4.48
CA MET A 90 13.35 3.68 5.90
C MET A 90 12.25 4.59 6.46
N MET A 91 12.28 5.88 6.12
CA MET A 91 11.27 6.85 6.58
C MET A 91 9.87 6.52 6.05
N TYR A 92 9.77 6.10 4.79
CA TYR A 92 8.50 5.72 4.18
C TYR A 92 7.95 4.43 4.81
N CYS A 93 8.80 3.42 4.98
CA CYS A 93 8.40 2.16 5.63
C CYS A 93 7.95 2.39 7.08
N ALA A 94 8.65 3.24 7.83
CA ALA A 94 8.29 3.55 9.22
C ALA A 94 6.93 4.23 9.36
N ASP A 95 6.61 5.19 8.48
CA ASP A 95 5.31 5.88 8.45
C ASP A 95 4.15 4.91 8.15
N LYS A 96 4.39 3.91 7.30
CA LYS A 96 3.38 2.97 6.79
C LYS A 96 3.23 1.70 7.63
N HIS A 97 4.12 1.46 8.60
CA HIS A 97 4.16 0.20 9.35
C HIS A 97 3.00 0.04 10.36
N LEU A 98 2.43 1.14 10.86
CA LEU A 98 1.35 1.12 11.86
C LEU A 98 -0.01 1.59 11.31
N SER A 99 -0.07 1.95 10.02
CA SER A 99 -1.24 2.56 9.38
C SER A 99 -2.25 1.56 8.86
#